data_AF-A0A7C8YMN5-F1
#
_entry.id   AF-A0A7C8YMN5-F1
#
_cell.length_a   1.000
_cell.length_b   1.000
_cell.length_c   1.000
_cell.angle_alpha   90.00
_cell.angle_beta   90.00
_cell.angle_gamma   90.00
#
_symmetry.space_group_name_H-M   'P 1'
#
loop_
_entity.id
_entity.type
_entity.pdbx_description
1 polymer ?
#
loop_
_entity_poly.entity_id
_entity_poly.type
_entity_poly.pdbx_seq_one_letter_code
_entity_poly.pdbx_strand_id
1 'polypeptide(L)'
;MHTVFVIYTINKTVLVHSSIVSSFLALAKLSWYQSLVFSLIPSNASNISCDMSTTPNSTHDPHNPLFIHPSDGPNTITLAEKLTGSDNYRSWKRSMEISLSTKRKLAFVQGTLAKSVDDPQKADQWEACNNMVIAWIMNNVSDSIA
;
A
#
# COMPACT_ATOMS: atom_id res chain seq x y z
N MET A 1 28.89 -2.53 56.83
CA MET A 1 28.03 -3.32 55.91
C MET A 1 26.61 -2.75 55.71
N HIS A 2 26.19 -1.69 56.41
CA HIS A 2 24.85 -1.09 56.24
C HIS A 2 24.69 -0.15 55.02
N THR A 3 25.77 0.42 54.50
CA THR A 3 25.70 1.43 53.43
C THR A 3 25.41 0.84 52.04
N VAL A 4 25.79 -0.41 51.80
CA VAL A 4 25.58 -1.08 50.50
C VAL A 4 24.11 -1.51 50.31
N PHE A 5 23.42 -1.82 51.42
CA PHE A 5 22.01 -2.25 51.41
C PHE A 5 21.03 -1.11 51.04
N VAL A 6 21.40 0.14 51.38
CA VAL A 6 20.59 1.33 51.08
C VAL A 6 20.66 1.66 49.58
N ILE A 7 21.85 1.53 48.96
CA ILE A 7 22.04 1.82 47.53
C ILE A 7 21.28 0.80 46.66
N TYR A 8 21.26 -0.48 47.05
CA TYR A 8 20.53 -1.51 46.32
C TYR A 8 19.00 -1.32 46.38
N THR A 9 18.49 -0.85 47.52
CA THR A 9 17.06 -0.58 47.73
C THR A 9 16.57 0.64 46.94
N ILE A 10 17.40 1.68 46.80
CA ILE A 10 17.07 2.88 46.00
C ILE A 10 17.05 2.55 44.49
N ASN A 11 18.03 1.80 44.00
CA ASN A 11 18.08 1.41 42.58
C ASN A 11 16.90 0.52 42.15
N LYS A 12 16.43 -0.38 43.03
CA LYS A 12 15.27 -1.23 42.74
C LYS A 12 13.96 -0.44 42.67
N THR A 13 13.84 0.67 43.38
CA THR A 13 12.61 1.50 43.40
C THR A 13 12.49 2.38 42.15
N VAL A 14 13.61 2.90 41.64
CA VAL A 14 13.65 3.72 40.42
C VAL A 14 13.36 2.90 39.16
N LEU A 15 13.84 1.65 39.10
CA LEU A 15 13.59 0.76 37.96
C LEU A 15 12.13 0.29 37.86
N VAL A 16 11.47 0.04 38.99
CA VAL A 16 10.04 -0.35 39.00
C VAL A 16 9.15 0.82 38.57
N HIS A 17 9.52 2.05 38.92
CA HIS A 17 8.76 3.22 38.48
C HIS A 17 8.86 3.44 36.96
N SER A 18 10.03 3.21 36.33
CA SER A 18 10.23 3.37 34.87
C SER A 18 9.47 2.34 34.01
N SER A 19 9.33 1.09 34.48
CA SER A 19 8.54 0.07 33.76
C SER A 19 7.04 0.34 33.84
N ILE A 20 6.56 0.90 34.95
CA ILE A 20 5.14 1.20 35.14
C ILE A 20 4.70 2.35 34.22
N VAL A 21 5.47 3.44 34.12
CA VAL A 21 5.11 4.56 33.20
C VAL A 21 5.12 4.13 31.73
N SER A 22 6.00 3.20 31.35
CA SER A 22 6.07 2.67 29.98
C SER A 22 4.85 1.81 29.63
N SER A 23 4.35 1.01 30.56
CA SER A 23 3.13 0.21 30.40
C SER A 23 1.87 1.09 30.36
N PHE A 24 1.81 2.16 31.16
CA PHE A 24 0.69 3.10 31.15
C PHE A 24 0.60 3.90 29.83
N LEU A 25 1.74 4.29 29.23
CA LEU A 25 1.76 4.94 27.92
C LEU A 25 1.36 3.99 26.77
N ALA A 26 1.68 2.69 26.88
CA ALA A 26 1.27 1.69 25.90
C ALA A 26 -0.25 1.45 25.92
N LEU A 27 -0.86 1.42 27.11
CA LEU A 27 -2.31 1.25 27.28
C LEU A 27 -3.11 2.51 26.87
N ALA A 28 -2.57 3.71 27.11
CA ALA A 28 -3.19 4.96 26.65
C ALA A 28 -3.21 5.08 25.11
N LYS A 29 -2.23 4.50 24.41
CA LYS A 29 -2.19 4.51 22.94
C LYS A 29 -3.24 3.60 22.28
N LEU A 30 -3.71 2.53 22.94
CA LEU A 30 -4.75 1.67 22.38
C LEU A 30 -6.18 2.24 22.54
N SER A 31 -6.46 2.98 23.62
CA SER A 31 -7.79 3.55 23.85
C SER A 31 -8.12 4.69 22.89
N TRP A 32 -7.14 5.51 22.52
CA TRP A 32 -7.36 6.62 21.58
C TRP A 32 -7.38 6.16 20.13
N TYR A 33 -6.62 5.10 19.79
CA TYR A 33 -6.58 4.57 18.44
C TYR A 33 -7.92 3.93 18.02
N GLN A 34 -8.62 3.28 18.95
CA GLN A 34 -9.97 2.75 18.69
C GLN A 34 -11.01 3.84 18.40
N SER A 35 -10.94 5.01 19.06
CA SER A 35 -11.83 6.13 18.77
C SER A 35 -11.49 6.86 17.46
N LEU A 36 -10.22 6.89 17.06
CA LEU A 36 -9.79 7.53 15.80
C LEU A 36 -10.13 6.70 14.56
N VAL A 37 -10.11 5.36 14.67
CA VAL A 37 -10.52 4.46 13.57
C VAL A 37 -12.05 4.47 13.37
N PHE A 38 -12.83 4.70 14.43
CA PHE A 38 -14.30 4.76 14.33
C PHE A 38 -14.83 6.05 13.67
N SER A 39 -13.99 7.09 13.50
CA SER A 39 -14.38 8.31 12.77
C SER A 39 -14.05 8.29 11.27
N LEU A 40 -13.50 7.18 10.74
CA LEU A 40 -13.09 7.05 9.34
C LEU A 40 -13.94 6.05 8.53
N ILE A 41 -15.09 5.63 9.05
CA ILE A 41 -16.08 4.85 8.29
C ILE A 41 -17.24 5.78 7.89
N PRO A 42 -17.36 6.22 6.63
CA PRO A 42 -18.59 6.80 6.15
C PRO A 42 -19.61 5.70 5.87
N SER A 43 -20.49 5.45 6.84
CA SER A 43 -21.79 4.80 6.60
C SER A 43 -22.80 5.90 6.28
N ASN A 44 -23.06 6.18 5.00
CA ASN A 44 -24.39 6.61 4.62
C ASN A 44 -24.70 6.35 3.13
N ALA A 45 -25.65 5.47 2.88
CA ALA A 45 -26.41 5.44 1.65
C ALA A 45 -27.58 6.42 1.80
N SER A 46 -27.61 7.50 1.04
CA SER A 46 -28.83 8.09 0.46
C SER A 46 -28.52 9.28 -0.46
N ASN A 47 -29.28 9.32 -1.55
CA ASN A 47 -29.16 10.13 -2.76
C ASN A 47 -29.03 11.65 -2.54
N ILE A 48 -28.06 12.28 -3.21
CA ILE A 48 -28.09 13.71 -3.55
C ILE A 48 -27.58 13.87 -4.98
N SER A 49 -28.47 14.31 -5.87
CA SER A 49 -28.10 14.86 -7.17
C SER A 49 -27.44 16.21 -6.95
N CYS A 50 -26.27 16.44 -7.52
CA CYS A 50 -25.67 17.76 -7.64
C CYS A 50 -25.07 17.91 -9.04
N ASP A 51 -25.80 18.62 -9.89
CA ASP A 51 -25.24 19.26 -11.07
C ASP A 51 -24.36 20.43 -10.59
N MET A 52 -23.06 20.34 -10.87
CA MET A 52 -22.13 21.46 -10.87
C MET A 52 -21.20 21.26 -12.06
N SER A 53 -21.53 21.94 -13.15
CA SER A 53 -20.64 22.16 -14.28
C SER A 53 -19.42 22.98 -13.84
N THR A 54 -18.32 22.29 -13.53
CA THR A 54 -16.96 22.82 -13.64
C THR A 54 -16.08 21.69 -14.14
N THR A 55 -16.00 21.60 -15.48
CA THR A 55 -15.09 20.77 -16.29
C THR A 55 -14.73 19.40 -15.69
N PRO A 56 -15.37 18.29 -16.12
CA PRO A 56 -14.89 16.97 -15.75
C PRO A 56 -13.56 16.74 -16.49
N ASN A 57 -12.43 17.02 -15.83
CA ASN A 57 -11.18 16.38 -16.20
C ASN A 57 -11.47 14.89 -16.13
N SER A 58 -11.54 14.28 -17.31
CA SER A 58 -12.02 12.93 -17.55
C SER A 58 -11.19 11.90 -16.79
N THR A 59 -11.54 11.67 -15.51
CA THR A 59 -11.05 10.57 -14.66
C THR A 59 -11.49 9.21 -15.19
N HIS A 60 -12.32 9.20 -16.23
CA HIS A 60 -12.92 8.05 -16.85
C HIS A 60 -12.53 7.88 -18.33
N ASP A 61 -11.43 8.53 -18.77
CA ASP A 61 -10.91 8.28 -20.12
C ASP A 61 -10.21 6.91 -20.15
N PRO A 62 -10.74 5.91 -20.90
CA PRO A 62 -10.09 4.62 -21.05
C PRO A 62 -8.71 4.70 -21.74
N HIS A 63 -8.36 5.84 -22.36
CA HIS A 63 -7.05 6.06 -22.96
C HIS A 63 -6.01 6.58 -21.95
N ASN A 64 -6.44 7.04 -20.78
CA ASN A 64 -5.55 7.55 -19.73
C ASN A 64 -4.68 6.39 -19.19
N PRO A 65 -3.34 6.51 -19.20
CA PRO A 65 -2.45 5.48 -18.66
C PRO A 65 -2.65 5.22 -17.15
N LEU A 66 -3.27 6.14 -16.41
CA LEU A 66 -3.59 6.01 -14.98
C LEU A 66 -4.97 5.38 -14.72
N PHE A 67 -5.75 5.09 -15.77
CA PHE A 67 -7.06 4.47 -15.62
C PHE A 67 -6.92 2.97 -15.31
N ILE A 68 -7.54 2.49 -14.23
CA ILE A 68 -7.68 1.07 -13.91
C ILE A 68 -9.12 0.69 -14.23
N HIS A 69 -9.32 -0.31 -15.09
CA HIS A 69 -10.65 -0.78 -15.40
C HIS A 69 -11.24 -1.50 -14.16
N PRO A 70 -12.52 -1.32 -13.79
CA PRO A 70 -13.10 -1.99 -12.61
C PRO A 70 -13.04 -3.53 -12.65
N SER A 71 -12.86 -4.12 -13.83
CA SER A 71 -12.67 -5.57 -14.00
C SER A 71 -11.22 -6.03 -13.85
N ASP A 72 -10.28 -5.09 -13.74
CA ASP A 72 -8.87 -5.41 -13.55
C ASP A 72 -8.63 -5.65 -12.06
N GLY A 73 -8.30 -6.90 -11.74
CA GLY A 73 -7.89 -7.33 -10.42
C GLY A 73 -6.50 -7.93 -10.41
N PRO A 74 -5.99 -8.32 -9.23
CA PRO A 74 -4.65 -8.89 -9.05
C PRO A 74 -4.39 -10.17 -9.88
N ASN A 75 -5.43 -10.89 -10.26
CA ASN A 75 -5.33 -12.14 -11.00
C ASN A 75 -5.60 -11.99 -12.51
N THR A 76 -5.86 -10.77 -12.99
CA THR A 76 -6.22 -10.54 -14.39
C THR A 76 -5.06 -10.81 -15.36
N ILE A 77 -3.81 -10.63 -14.92
CA ILE A 77 -2.63 -11.09 -15.65
C ILE A 77 -2.14 -12.39 -15.03
N THR A 78 -2.27 -13.47 -15.77
CA THR A 78 -1.67 -14.77 -15.45
C THR A 78 -0.91 -15.26 -16.68
N LEU A 79 0.40 -15.41 -16.55
CA LEU A 79 1.29 -15.94 -17.58
C LEU A 79 1.25 -17.47 -17.56
N ALA A 80 1.50 -18.07 -18.72
CA ALA A 80 1.53 -19.52 -18.86
C ALA A 80 2.66 -20.17 -18.03
N GLU A 81 3.78 -19.46 -17.88
CA GLU A 81 4.94 -19.92 -17.11
C GLU A 81 5.30 -18.87 -16.06
N LYS A 82 5.34 -19.27 -14.78
CA LYS A 82 5.79 -18.41 -13.69
C LYS A 82 7.31 -18.31 -13.68
N LEU A 83 7.84 -17.19 -13.18
CA LEU A 83 9.29 -17.05 -13.00
C LEU A 83 9.79 -18.04 -11.96
N THR A 84 10.70 -18.95 -12.34
CA THR A 84 11.28 -19.98 -11.47
C THR A 84 12.79 -19.81 -11.27
N GLY A 85 13.46 -19.03 -12.14
CA GLY A 85 14.88 -18.74 -11.98
C GLY A 85 15.46 -17.96 -13.16
N SER A 86 16.79 -17.95 -13.23
CA SER A 86 17.54 -17.34 -14.35
C SER A 86 17.20 -17.98 -15.70
N ASP A 87 16.88 -19.27 -15.69
CA ASP A 87 16.74 -20.07 -16.91
C ASP A 87 15.52 -19.65 -17.73
N ASN A 88 14.42 -19.27 -17.08
CA ASN A 88 13.20 -18.83 -17.73
C ASN A 88 12.96 -17.32 -17.69
N TYR A 89 13.86 -16.55 -17.05
CA TYR A 89 13.73 -15.09 -16.90
C TYR A 89 13.51 -14.36 -18.22
N ARG A 90 14.24 -14.73 -19.29
CA ARG A 90 14.14 -14.05 -20.60
C ARG A 90 12.76 -14.22 -21.22
N SER A 91 12.22 -15.43 -21.20
CA SER A 91 10.90 -15.77 -21.73
C SER A 91 9.78 -15.17 -20.87
N TRP A 92 9.93 -15.26 -19.55
CA TRP A 92 9.01 -14.66 -18.59
C TRP A 92 8.96 -13.14 -18.74
N LYS A 93 10.10 -12.46 -18.80
CA LYS A 93 10.20 -11.00 -18.98
C LYS A 93 9.45 -10.55 -20.23
N ARG A 94 9.70 -11.21 -21.37
CA ARG A 94 9.02 -10.88 -22.64
C ARG A 94 7.51 -11.07 -22.52
N SER A 95 7.07 -12.15 -21.86
CA SER A 95 5.65 -12.44 -21.67
C SER A 95 4.98 -11.40 -20.77
N MET A 96 5.65 -11.02 -19.68
CA MET A 96 5.17 -9.99 -18.76
C MET A 96 5.10 -8.61 -19.44
N GLU A 97 6.11 -8.23 -20.22
CA GLU A 97 6.12 -6.98 -21.00
C GLU A 97 4.95 -6.92 -21.99
N ILE A 98 4.65 -8.03 -22.68
CA ILE A 98 3.51 -8.13 -23.61
C ILE A 98 2.19 -7.97 -22.85
N SER A 99 1.98 -8.71 -21.76
CA SER A 99 0.74 -8.62 -20.95
C SER A 99 0.51 -7.23 -20.39
N LEU A 100 1.56 -6.56 -19.90
CA LEU A 100 1.48 -5.18 -19.42
C LEU A 100 1.23 -4.19 -20.55
N SER A 101 1.80 -4.43 -21.74
CA SER A 101 1.53 -3.62 -22.94
C SER A 101 0.06 -3.70 -23.35
N THR A 102 -0.56 -4.88 -23.30
CA THR A 102 -2.00 -5.05 -23.58
C THR A 102 -2.86 -4.26 -22.60
N LYS A 103 -2.42 -4.10 -21.35
CA LYS A 103 -3.08 -3.27 -20.33
C LYS A 103 -2.67 -1.80 -20.34
N ARG A 104 -1.80 -1.38 -21.27
CA ARG A 104 -1.23 -0.01 -21.34
C ARG A 104 -0.46 0.39 -20.07
N LYS A 105 0.06 -0.59 -19.31
CA LYS A 105 0.81 -0.36 -18.06
C LYS A 105 2.31 -0.55 -18.20
N LEU A 106 2.82 -0.82 -19.41
CA LEU A 106 4.26 -1.00 -19.66
C LEU A 106 5.10 0.22 -19.22
N ALA A 107 4.54 1.43 -19.32
CA ALA A 107 5.19 2.67 -18.90
C ALA A 107 5.56 2.72 -17.41
N PHE A 108 4.86 1.95 -16.55
CA PHE A 108 5.19 1.86 -15.12
C PHE A 108 6.47 1.05 -14.90
N VAL A 109 6.65 -0.05 -15.63
CA VAL A 109 7.87 -0.89 -15.53
C VAL A 109 9.07 -0.24 -16.18
N GLN A 110 8.85 0.53 -17.25
CA GLN A 110 9.91 1.30 -17.92
C GLN A 110 10.28 2.60 -17.17
N GLY A 111 9.50 2.99 -16.15
CA GLY A 111 9.73 4.23 -15.41
C GLY A 111 9.49 5.52 -16.21
N THR A 112 8.86 5.43 -17.39
CA THR A 112 8.60 6.60 -18.25
C THR A 112 7.46 7.45 -17.72
N LEU A 113 6.65 6.93 -16.79
CA LEU A 113 5.53 7.64 -16.18
C LEU A 113 5.85 8.01 -14.72
N ALA A 114 6.15 9.29 -14.50
CA ALA A 114 6.42 9.81 -13.16
C ALA A 114 5.12 10.05 -12.37
N LYS A 115 5.19 9.86 -11.04
CA LYS A 115 4.15 10.28 -10.10
C LYS A 115 4.01 11.80 -10.16
N SER A 116 2.79 12.31 -10.34
CA SER A 116 2.53 13.75 -10.29
C SER A 116 2.72 14.28 -8.87
N VAL A 117 3.39 15.43 -8.73
CA VAL A 117 3.55 16.12 -7.44
C VAL A 117 2.45 17.18 -7.26
N ASP A 118 2.00 17.77 -8.36
CA ASP A 118 1.08 18.93 -8.35
C ASP A 118 -0.40 18.54 -8.25
N ASP A 119 -0.72 17.26 -8.52
CA ASP A 119 -2.08 16.75 -8.57
C ASP A 119 -2.18 15.50 -7.66
N PRO A 120 -2.74 15.65 -6.45
CA PRO A 120 -2.84 14.54 -5.50
C PRO A 120 -3.77 13.43 -6.02
N GLN A 121 -4.80 13.75 -6.80
CA GLN A 121 -5.70 12.74 -7.35
C GLN A 121 -4.99 11.86 -8.39
N LYS A 122 -4.20 12.48 -9.28
CA LYS A 122 -3.35 11.72 -10.22
C LYS A 122 -2.25 10.94 -9.49
N ALA A 123 -1.75 11.47 -8.37
CA ALA A 123 -0.74 10.80 -7.55
C ALA A 123 -1.30 9.51 -6.93
N ASP A 124 -2.53 9.57 -6.40
CA ASP A 124 -3.24 8.41 -5.85
C ASP A 124 -3.56 7.38 -6.94
N GLN A 125 -4.02 7.83 -8.12
CA GLN A 125 -4.28 6.93 -9.27
C GLN A 125 -3.00 6.24 -9.75
N TRP A 126 -1.88 6.96 -9.79
CA TRP A 126 -0.59 6.41 -10.13
C TRP A 126 -0.17 5.35 -9.11
N GLU A 127 -0.38 5.59 -7.82
CA GLU A 127 -0.05 4.65 -6.75
C GLU A 127 -0.90 3.38 -6.82
N ALA A 128 -2.21 3.52 -7.04
CA ALA A 128 -3.10 2.39 -7.28
C ALA A 128 -2.66 1.56 -8.50
N CYS A 129 -2.28 2.21 -9.61
CA CYS A 129 -1.79 1.52 -10.80
C CYS A 129 -0.48 0.78 -10.52
N ASN A 130 0.45 1.43 -9.82
CA ASN A 130 1.73 0.86 -9.44
C ASN A 130 1.53 -0.39 -8.57
N ASN A 131 0.67 -0.32 -7.56
CA ASN A 131 0.34 -1.44 -6.69
C ASN A 131 -0.30 -2.60 -7.48
N MET A 132 -1.14 -2.31 -8.46
CA MET A 132 -1.73 -3.33 -9.34
C MET A 132 -0.68 -4.02 -10.21
N VAL A 133 0.26 -3.25 -10.80
CA VAL A 133 1.37 -3.82 -11.59
C VAL A 133 2.24 -4.72 -10.72
N ILE A 134 2.54 -4.30 -9.49
CA ILE A 134 3.27 -5.13 -8.52
C ILE A 134 2.50 -6.42 -8.24
N ALA A 135 1.19 -6.34 -7.98
CA ALA A 135 0.37 -7.53 -7.73
C ALA A 135 0.40 -8.52 -8.91
N TRP A 136 0.32 -8.03 -10.15
CA TRP A 136 0.47 -8.87 -11.33
C TRP A 136 1.84 -9.50 -11.44
N ILE A 137 2.92 -8.77 -11.14
CA ILE A 137 4.27 -9.33 -11.15
C ILE A 137 4.36 -10.45 -10.11
N MET A 138 3.96 -10.17 -8.85
CA MET A 138 4.03 -11.12 -7.75
C MET A 138 3.23 -12.40 -8.03
N ASN A 139 2.03 -12.28 -8.62
CA ASN A 139 1.22 -13.45 -8.97
C ASN A 139 1.88 -14.36 -10.04
N ASN A 140 2.79 -13.80 -10.83
CA ASN A 140 3.50 -14.49 -11.91
C ASN A 140 4.93 -14.90 -11.54
N VAL A 141 5.32 -14.74 -10.28
CA VAL A 141 6.56 -15.29 -9.72
C VAL A 141 6.23 -16.58 -8.96
N SER A 142 7.09 -17.58 -9.05
CA SER A 142 6.97 -18.82 -8.29
C SER A 142 7.22 -18.56 -6.80
N ASP A 143 6.51 -19.29 -5.93
CA ASP A 143 6.74 -19.26 -4.47
C ASP A 143 8.17 -19.66 -4.06
N SER A 144 8.93 -20.27 -4.98
CA SER A 144 10.36 -20.55 -4.77
C SER A 144 11.25 -19.30 -4.81
N ILE A 145 10.75 -18.20 -5.37
CA ILE A 145 11.45 -16.92 -5.52
C ILE A 145 10.77 -15.80 -4.72
N ALA A 146 9.45 -15.84 -4.57
CA ALA A 146 8.64 -14.82 -3.88
C ALA A 146 8.83 -14.83 -2.35
#